data_AF-A0A0A1U6B2-F1
#
_entry.id   AF-A0A0A1U6B2-F1
#
_cell.length_a   1.000
_cell.length_b   1.000
_cell.length_c   1.000
_cell.angle_alpha   90.00
_cell.angle_beta   90.00
_cell.angle_gamma   90.00
#
_symmetry.space_group_name_H-M   'P 1'
#
loop_
_entity.id
_entity.type
_entity.pdbx_description
1 polymer ?
#
loop_
_entity_poly.entity_id
_entity_poly.type
_entity_poly.pdbx_seq_one_letter_code
_entity_poly.pdbx_strand_id
1 'polypeptide(L)'
;MSSITSSNVIEPVTIYIKSGYYPLINNSLKFTTWTFKNSIIPRPITLTKYPNEDPPVITGGVKIPISSFRSLNSETDKVQYEKNQTLKRKNIKVCDLDKLNDQIDLGVYDADSNSEIYVDDKRFRVARYPNYEYTDTSHQTERIYILPPSDTSVQLTPNVTGYYIPRKEVLCGNETTFKSEKSVDGKYYYLYKNDSNYWTLSTRSDCGVPTQSDGAYFTVKRSAIAGEVIAVQESGAKGNPVLQQPNYIYRGNMWTAFASEKMGKTFYYANDKLDEYAKYDSVWMRGYWLIFSQDQAVKGNIDKNNRTVTIDRNMGDANDKGINSGMPFYIYNLIEELDEEGEYYIDYTEKKLYIYLPTTVDKVWISQSTSLLINVNTFNGLTIQNIIFEYTRKDMININLSRDILIKNCIFRHSGLKGIYLSGNHSTITNNTFYDIGAEGVFMRCDLLLLVS
;
A
#
# COMPACT_ATOMS: atom_id res chain seq x y z
N MET A 1 -0.11 15.19 -62.28
CA MET A 1 -1.25 14.38 -61.78
C MET A 1 -1.18 13.01 -62.45
N SER A 2 -0.49 12.07 -61.82
CA SER A 2 -0.67 10.64 -62.09
C SER A 2 -1.38 10.09 -60.85
N SER A 3 -2.61 9.65 -61.06
CA SER A 3 -3.45 9.03 -60.04
C SER A 3 -2.74 7.80 -59.47
N ILE A 4 -2.44 7.83 -58.16
CA ILE A 4 -2.17 6.62 -57.38
C ILE A 4 -3.52 5.88 -57.30
N THR A 5 -3.79 5.08 -58.31
CA THR A 5 -4.94 4.19 -58.38
C THR A 5 -4.72 3.03 -57.42
N SER A 6 -5.71 2.85 -56.53
CA SER A 6 -5.94 1.72 -55.63
C SER A 6 -4.76 1.31 -54.73
N SER A 7 -4.72 1.89 -53.52
CA SER A 7 -4.14 1.18 -52.37
C SER A 7 -4.85 -0.17 -52.25
N ASN A 8 -4.16 -1.26 -52.58
CA ASN A 8 -4.63 -2.62 -52.34
C ASN A 8 -4.82 -2.82 -50.83
N VAL A 9 -5.93 -2.38 -50.25
CA VAL A 9 -6.29 -2.72 -48.87
C VAL A 9 -6.56 -4.21 -48.87
N ILE A 10 -5.66 -5.00 -48.26
CA ILE A 10 -5.92 -6.41 -48.01
C ILE A 10 -7.13 -6.49 -47.08
N GLU A 11 -8.07 -7.40 -47.38
CA GLU A 11 -9.29 -7.56 -46.60
C GLU A 11 -8.99 -7.66 -45.09
N PRO A 12 -9.73 -6.93 -44.24
CA PRO A 12 -9.54 -6.98 -42.80
C PRO A 12 -9.81 -8.39 -42.28
N VAL A 13 -9.09 -8.79 -41.23
CA VAL A 13 -9.36 -10.07 -40.55
C VAL A 13 -10.00 -9.87 -39.21
N THR A 14 -11.10 -10.59 -39.00
CA THR A 14 -11.76 -10.67 -37.70
C THR A 14 -11.46 -12.02 -37.06
N ILE A 15 -10.91 -11.98 -35.85
CA ILE A 15 -10.67 -13.14 -35.00
C ILE A 15 -11.80 -13.16 -33.97
N TYR A 16 -12.65 -14.18 -34.06
CA TYR A 16 -13.71 -14.43 -33.11
C TYR A 16 -13.23 -15.37 -31.99
N ILE A 17 -13.41 -14.96 -30.75
CA ILE A 17 -13.02 -15.71 -29.55
C ILE A 17 -14.30 -16.15 -28.84
N LYS A 18 -14.46 -17.46 -28.60
CA LYS A 18 -15.61 -18.00 -27.86
C LYS A 18 -15.60 -17.53 -26.42
N SER A 19 -16.76 -17.54 -25.78
CA SER A 19 -16.89 -17.37 -24.34
C SER A 19 -16.01 -18.37 -23.58
N GLY A 20 -15.42 -17.92 -22.48
CA GLY A 20 -14.53 -18.74 -21.66
C GLY A 20 -13.38 -17.95 -21.04
N TYR A 21 -12.57 -18.65 -20.25
CA TYR A 21 -11.38 -18.12 -19.61
C TYR A 21 -10.13 -18.53 -20.38
N TYR A 22 -9.33 -17.54 -20.76
CA TYR A 22 -8.10 -17.70 -21.53
C TYR A 22 -6.91 -17.21 -20.69
N PRO A 23 -6.30 -18.09 -19.88
CA PRO A 23 -5.17 -17.71 -19.04
C PRO A 23 -3.91 -17.47 -19.89
N LEU A 24 -3.32 -16.27 -19.75
CA LEU A 24 -2.04 -15.88 -20.32
C LEU A 24 -1.04 -15.65 -19.18
N ILE A 25 -0.65 -16.73 -18.51
CA ILE A 25 0.28 -16.69 -17.38
C ILE A 25 1.70 -16.50 -17.91
N ASN A 26 2.31 -15.34 -17.61
CA ASN A 26 3.65 -14.97 -18.07
C ASN A 26 3.84 -15.08 -19.60
N ASN A 27 2.75 -14.96 -20.36
CA ASN A 27 2.72 -14.98 -21.82
C ASN A 27 1.92 -13.78 -22.34
N SER A 28 2.19 -13.35 -23.57
CA SER A 28 1.54 -12.19 -24.18
C SER A 28 1.08 -12.50 -25.60
N LEU A 29 -0.11 -12.02 -25.97
CA LEU A 29 -0.48 -11.89 -27.38
C LEU A 29 0.30 -10.71 -27.97
N LYS A 30 1.23 -11.00 -28.89
CA LYS A 30 2.12 -10.01 -29.48
C LYS A 30 1.66 -9.63 -30.88
N PHE A 31 1.50 -8.33 -31.12
CA PHE A 31 1.27 -7.75 -32.44
C PHE A 31 2.48 -6.92 -32.82
N THR A 32 3.21 -7.37 -33.84
CA THR A 32 4.40 -6.68 -34.35
C THR A 32 4.21 -6.31 -35.83
N THR A 33 5.15 -5.57 -36.41
CA THR A 33 5.18 -5.28 -37.84
C THR A 33 4.94 -6.55 -38.66
N TRP A 34 3.92 -6.49 -39.52
CA TRP A 34 3.63 -7.55 -40.48
C TRP A 34 4.61 -7.44 -41.66
N THR A 35 5.49 -8.42 -41.82
CA THR A 35 6.27 -8.62 -43.04
C THR A 35 5.83 -9.92 -43.72
N PHE A 36 4.63 -9.91 -44.32
CA PHE A 36 4.20 -11.06 -45.13
C PHE A 36 4.57 -10.83 -46.60
N LYS A 37 5.43 -11.68 -47.17
CA LYS A 37 5.83 -11.70 -48.59
C LYS A 37 6.27 -10.33 -49.15
N ASN A 38 7.11 -9.58 -48.43
CA ASN A 38 7.58 -8.24 -48.84
C ASN A 38 6.47 -7.18 -49.01
N SER A 39 5.25 -7.45 -48.52
CA SER A 39 4.19 -6.45 -48.48
C SER A 39 4.32 -5.59 -47.23
N ILE A 40 4.34 -4.27 -47.42
CA ILE A 40 4.30 -3.25 -46.36
C ILE A 40 2.85 -2.84 -46.07
N ILE A 41 1.87 -3.44 -46.77
CA ILE A 41 0.47 -3.06 -46.67
C ILE A 41 -0.09 -3.58 -45.33
N PRO A 42 -0.50 -2.69 -44.40
CA PRO A 42 -1.08 -3.11 -43.14
C PRO A 42 -2.43 -3.78 -43.38
N ARG A 43 -2.63 -4.98 -42.82
CA ARG A 43 -3.93 -5.66 -42.79
C ARG A 43 -4.60 -5.38 -41.44
N PRO A 44 -5.73 -4.65 -41.39
CA PRO A 44 -6.42 -4.41 -40.14
C PRO A 44 -6.87 -5.73 -39.48
N ILE A 45 -6.72 -5.81 -38.16
CA ILE A 45 -7.12 -6.98 -37.37
C ILE A 45 -8.16 -6.53 -36.35
N THR A 46 -9.27 -7.27 -36.27
CA THR A 46 -10.26 -7.13 -35.20
C THR A 46 -10.25 -8.37 -34.31
N LEU A 47 -10.07 -8.19 -33.01
CA LEU A 47 -10.29 -9.22 -31.99
C LEU A 47 -11.64 -8.94 -31.32
N THR A 48 -12.54 -9.93 -31.35
CA THR A 48 -13.85 -9.78 -30.71
C THR A 48 -14.45 -11.10 -30.24
N LYS A 49 -15.49 -11.01 -29.40
CA LYS A 49 -16.26 -12.17 -28.95
C LYS A 49 -16.98 -12.85 -30.10
N TYR A 50 -17.17 -14.16 -29.99
CA TYR A 50 -17.99 -14.92 -30.91
C TYR A 50 -19.44 -14.38 -30.89
N PRO A 51 -20.14 -14.29 -32.03
CA PRO A 51 -21.49 -13.76 -32.08
C PRO A 51 -22.44 -14.50 -31.14
N ASN A 52 -23.31 -13.76 -30.46
CA ASN A 52 -24.32 -14.28 -29.50
C ASN A 52 -23.77 -15.04 -28.28
N GLU A 53 -22.46 -14.94 -27.99
CA GLU A 53 -21.87 -15.46 -26.75
C GLU A 53 -21.51 -14.33 -25.78
N ASP A 54 -21.30 -14.65 -24.51
CA ASP A 54 -20.73 -13.72 -23.54
C ASP A 54 -19.29 -13.33 -23.92
N PRO A 55 -18.80 -12.15 -23.49
CA PRO A 55 -17.42 -11.75 -23.70
C PRO A 55 -16.41 -12.81 -23.20
N PRO A 56 -15.37 -13.15 -23.97
CA PRO A 56 -14.26 -13.94 -23.46
C PRO A 56 -13.50 -13.17 -22.38
N VAL A 57 -12.90 -13.90 -21.46
CA VAL A 57 -12.05 -13.38 -20.40
C VAL A 57 -10.60 -13.74 -20.70
N ILE A 58 -9.77 -12.75 -21.02
CA ILE A 58 -8.32 -12.90 -21.11
C ILE A 58 -7.75 -12.57 -19.73
N THR A 59 -7.16 -13.55 -19.07
CA THR A 59 -6.77 -13.41 -17.65
C THR A 59 -5.29 -13.67 -17.42
N GLY A 60 -4.68 -12.88 -16.54
CA GLY A 60 -3.35 -13.13 -15.98
C GLY A 60 -3.38 -13.96 -14.69
N GLY A 61 -4.55 -14.40 -14.25
CA GLY A 61 -4.73 -15.11 -12.99
C GLY A 61 -5.04 -16.59 -13.18
N VAL A 62 -4.90 -17.34 -12.10
CA VAL A 62 -5.24 -18.76 -12.02
C VAL A 62 -6.40 -18.93 -11.05
N LYS A 63 -7.41 -19.71 -11.47
CA LYS A 63 -8.55 -20.07 -10.62
C LYS A 63 -8.09 -21.10 -9.59
N ILE A 64 -8.35 -20.83 -8.32
CA ILE A 64 -8.14 -21.80 -7.24
C ILE A 64 -9.44 -22.59 -7.04
N PRO A 65 -9.42 -23.93 -7.16
CA PRO A 65 -10.61 -24.75 -6.92
C PRO A 65 -11.11 -24.59 -5.47
N ILE A 66 -12.40 -24.33 -5.28
CA ILE A 66 -12.95 -24.21 -3.91
C ILE A 66 -12.74 -25.48 -3.09
N SER A 67 -12.76 -26.64 -3.76
CA SER A 67 -12.51 -27.95 -3.15
C SER A 67 -11.09 -28.14 -2.62
N SER A 68 -10.12 -27.27 -2.97
CA SER A 68 -8.76 -27.33 -2.43
C SER A 68 -8.62 -26.62 -1.09
N PHE A 69 -9.64 -25.89 -0.64
CA PHE A 69 -9.64 -25.24 0.66
C PHE A 69 -10.08 -26.20 1.75
N ARG A 70 -9.24 -26.35 2.79
CA ARG A 70 -9.51 -27.12 4.00
C ARG A 70 -9.57 -26.21 5.21
N SER A 71 -10.14 -26.68 6.31
CA SER A 71 -10.06 -25.96 7.59
C SER A 71 -8.61 -25.90 8.08
N LEU A 72 -8.27 -24.80 8.76
CA LEU A 72 -6.99 -24.66 9.47
C LEU A 72 -6.82 -25.80 10.50
N ASN A 73 -5.67 -26.48 10.47
CA ASN A 73 -5.42 -27.69 11.26
C ASN A 73 -4.23 -27.51 12.23
N SER A 74 -4.40 -27.96 13.47
CA SER A 74 -3.41 -27.78 14.54
C SER A 74 -2.13 -28.59 14.39
N GLU A 75 -2.14 -29.64 13.56
CA GLU A 75 -0.99 -30.51 13.32
C GLU A 75 -0.27 -30.12 12.03
N THR A 76 -0.99 -30.04 10.90
CA THR A 76 -0.38 -29.78 9.59
C THR A 76 -0.02 -28.31 9.35
N ASP A 77 -0.64 -27.39 10.08
CA ASP A 77 -0.38 -25.95 10.02
C ASP A 77 0.10 -25.41 11.37
N LYS A 78 0.70 -26.26 12.20
CA LYS A 78 1.02 -26.01 13.62
C LYS A 78 1.62 -24.62 13.88
N VAL A 79 2.64 -24.23 13.12
CA VAL A 79 3.33 -22.93 13.30
C VAL A 79 2.38 -21.75 13.15
N GLN A 80 1.54 -21.77 12.11
CA GLN A 80 0.59 -20.69 11.82
C GLN A 80 -0.64 -20.78 12.72
N TYR A 81 -1.07 -22.00 13.07
CA TYR A 81 -2.15 -22.26 14.02
C TYR A 81 -1.85 -21.67 15.40
N GLU A 82 -0.65 -21.91 15.93
CA GLU A 82 -0.23 -21.45 17.26
C GLU A 82 -0.12 -19.92 17.34
N LYS A 83 0.28 -19.26 16.25
CA LYS A 83 0.36 -17.80 16.15
C LYS A 83 -1.00 -17.12 15.98
N ASN A 84 -1.92 -17.74 15.24
CA ASN A 84 -3.23 -17.12 14.97
C ASN A 84 -4.12 -17.02 16.23
N GLN A 85 -4.98 -16.01 16.25
CA GLN A 85 -5.96 -15.76 17.31
C GLN A 85 -6.98 -16.90 17.44
N THR A 86 -7.06 -17.54 18.62
CA THR A 86 -7.90 -18.71 18.89
C THR A 86 -9.36 -18.57 18.42
N LEU A 87 -9.97 -17.40 18.62
CA LEU A 87 -11.38 -17.17 18.25
C LEU A 87 -11.62 -17.09 16.74
N LYS A 88 -10.58 -16.82 15.95
CA LYS A 88 -10.64 -16.58 14.49
C LYS A 88 -10.38 -17.86 13.70
N ARG A 89 -9.60 -18.79 14.25
CA ARG A 89 -9.17 -20.06 13.62
C ARG A 89 -10.29 -20.83 12.89
N LYS A 90 -11.50 -20.88 13.47
CA LYS A 90 -12.64 -21.62 12.88
C LYS A 90 -13.10 -21.09 11.52
N ASN A 91 -12.80 -19.82 11.22
CA ASN A 91 -13.19 -19.17 9.97
C ASN A 91 -12.07 -19.11 8.94
N ILE A 92 -10.86 -19.53 9.32
CA ILE A 92 -9.70 -19.56 8.43
C ILE A 92 -9.72 -20.86 7.62
N LYS A 93 -9.61 -20.70 6.30
CA LYS A 93 -9.37 -21.79 5.35
C LYS A 93 -7.93 -21.75 4.87
N VAL A 94 -7.41 -22.93 4.54
CA VAL A 94 -6.04 -23.13 4.08
C VAL A 94 -6.07 -23.82 2.73
N CYS A 95 -5.25 -23.33 1.80
CA CYS A 95 -4.99 -23.97 0.52
C CYS A 95 -3.48 -24.18 0.36
N ASP A 96 -3.08 -25.43 0.14
CA ASP A 96 -1.70 -25.79 -0.20
C ASP A 96 -1.47 -25.46 -1.69
N LEU A 97 -0.88 -24.30 -1.99
CA LEU A 97 -0.79 -23.79 -3.37
C LEU A 97 0.18 -24.60 -4.23
N ASP A 98 1.22 -25.16 -3.63
CA ASP A 98 2.21 -26.02 -4.27
C ASP A 98 1.64 -27.38 -4.74
N LYS A 99 0.50 -27.80 -4.18
CA LYS A 99 -0.22 -29.01 -4.59
C LYS A 99 -1.24 -28.76 -5.70
N LEU A 100 -1.42 -27.50 -6.11
CA LEU A 100 -2.26 -27.15 -7.25
C LEU A 100 -1.49 -27.35 -8.56
N ASN A 101 -2.04 -26.84 -9.67
CA ASN A 101 -1.32 -26.86 -10.94
C ASN A 101 -0.02 -26.02 -10.86
N ASP A 102 0.89 -26.30 -11.78
CA ASP A 102 2.20 -25.66 -11.91
C ASP A 102 2.15 -24.19 -12.37
N GLN A 103 0.95 -23.63 -12.56
CA GLN A 103 0.78 -22.24 -13.01
C GLN A 103 0.73 -21.24 -11.85
N ILE A 104 0.74 -21.71 -10.59
CA ILE A 104 0.81 -20.87 -9.40
C ILE A 104 2.27 -20.77 -8.96
N ASP A 105 2.90 -19.66 -9.30
CA ASP A 105 4.24 -19.30 -8.85
C ASP A 105 4.19 -17.99 -8.05
N LEU A 106 4.32 -18.13 -6.72
CA LEU A 106 4.37 -16.99 -5.82
C LEU A 106 5.64 -16.13 -6.03
N GLY A 107 6.69 -16.69 -6.62
CA GLY A 107 7.99 -16.06 -6.74
C GLY A 107 8.57 -15.66 -5.38
N VAL A 108 9.30 -14.55 -5.36
CA VAL A 108 9.81 -13.94 -4.13
C VAL A 108 8.80 -12.91 -3.64
N TYR A 109 8.51 -12.92 -2.35
CA TYR A 109 7.72 -11.87 -1.72
C TYR A 109 8.54 -10.57 -1.69
N ASP A 110 8.11 -9.58 -2.47
CA ASP A 110 8.81 -8.30 -2.66
C ASP A 110 7.90 -7.10 -2.40
N ALA A 111 8.40 -5.88 -2.62
CA ALA A 111 7.66 -4.66 -2.29
C ALA A 111 6.57 -4.30 -3.33
N ASP A 112 6.78 -4.68 -4.60
CA ASP A 112 6.19 -3.96 -5.74
C ASP A 112 5.43 -4.88 -6.70
N SER A 113 5.39 -6.18 -6.41
CA SER A 113 4.90 -7.15 -7.36
C SER A 113 4.27 -8.35 -6.68
N ASN A 114 3.50 -8.28 -5.59
CA ASN A 114 2.97 -9.51 -4.98
C ASN A 114 1.71 -10.06 -5.67
N SER A 115 1.46 -11.36 -5.54
CA SER A 115 0.18 -11.95 -5.95
C SER A 115 -0.96 -11.45 -5.05
N GLU A 116 -2.09 -11.14 -5.69
CA GLU A 116 -3.33 -10.71 -5.05
C GLU A 116 -4.38 -11.81 -5.14
N ILE A 117 -5.23 -11.88 -4.13
CA ILE A 117 -6.34 -12.84 -4.05
C ILE A 117 -7.66 -12.13 -4.32
N TYR A 118 -8.50 -12.78 -5.10
CA TYR A 118 -9.82 -12.29 -5.46
C TYR A 118 -10.86 -13.36 -5.17
N VAL A 119 -11.94 -12.98 -4.49
CA VAL A 119 -13.07 -13.87 -4.18
C VAL A 119 -14.34 -13.21 -4.70
N ASP A 120 -15.06 -13.92 -5.56
CA ASP A 120 -16.30 -13.42 -6.19
C ASP A 120 -16.15 -12.02 -6.81
N ASP A 121 -15.05 -11.82 -7.56
CA ASP A 121 -14.63 -10.55 -8.19
C ASP A 121 -14.35 -9.40 -7.21
N LYS A 122 -14.12 -9.68 -5.92
CA LYS A 122 -13.65 -8.70 -4.94
C LYS A 122 -12.20 -8.97 -4.58
N ARG A 123 -11.36 -7.93 -4.62
CA ARG A 123 -9.98 -7.99 -4.14
C ARG A 123 -9.99 -8.17 -2.62
N PHE A 124 -9.44 -9.29 -2.16
CA PHE A 124 -9.20 -9.51 -0.74
C PHE A 124 -7.95 -8.75 -0.30
N ARG A 125 -7.84 -8.49 0.99
CA ARG A 125 -6.75 -7.69 1.57
C ARG A 125 -5.74 -8.59 2.23
N VAL A 126 -4.46 -8.24 2.12
CA VAL A 126 -3.46 -8.91 2.94
C VAL A 126 -3.72 -8.56 4.40
N ALA A 127 -3.76 -9.58 5.27
CA ALA A 127 -3.88 -9.48 6.72
C ALA A 127 -2.89 -8.43 7.25
N ARG A 128 -3.39 -7.47 8.02
CA ARG A 128 -2.62 -6.28 8.40
C ARG A 128 -3.01 -5.75 9.75
N TYR A 129 -2.05 -5.12 10.42
CA TYR A 129 -2.33 -4.31 11.60
C TYR A 129 -1.93 -2.84 11.39
N PRO A 130 -2.83 -1.89 11.71
CA PRO A 130 -4.22 -2.13 12.13
C PRO A 130 -5.14 -2.54 10.97
N ASN A 131 -6.28 -3.16 11.29
CA ASN A 131 -7.29 -3.59 10.31
C ASN A 131 -7.77 -2.44 9.42
N TYR A 132 -8.24 -2.78 8.22
CA TYR A 132 -8.59 -1.78 7.23
C TYR A 132 -9.81 -0.94 7.62
N GLU A 133 -9.69 0.39 7.50
CA GLU A 133 -10.67 1.39 7.96
C GLU A 133 -10.91 1.43 9.48
N TYR A 134 -10.24 0.59 10.27
CA TYR A 134 -10.35 0.65 11.72
C TYR A 134 -9.86 2.02 12.24
N THR A 135 -10.67 2.65 13.09
CA THR A 135 -10.36 3.94 13.70
C THR A 135 -10.64 3.84 15.19
N ASP A 136 -9.63 4.13 16.00
CA ASP A 136 -9.76 4.15 17.46
C ASP A 136 -9.60 5.58 17.97
N THR A 137 -10.73 6.26 18.19
CA THR A 137 -10.76 7.59 18.81
C THR A 137 -10.85 7.52 20.34
N SER A 138 -10.98 6.32 20.91
CA SER A 138 -11.26 6.10 22.33
C SER A 138 -9.98 5.88 23.15
N HIS A 139 -8.93 5.35 22.53
CA HIS A 139 -7.63 5.17 23.18
C HIS A 139 -6.62 6.17 22.62
N GLN A 140 -6.28 7.19 23.42
CA GLN A 140 -5.03 7.92 23.21
C GLN A 140 -3.87 6.93 23.19
N THR A 141 -2.92 7.15 22.30
CA THR A 141 -1.78 6.25 22.14
C THR A 141 -1.13 5.95 23.49
N GLU A 142 -0.73 4.69 23.69
CA GLU A 142 -0.08 4.23 24.93
C GLU A 142 1.17 5.07 25.26
N ARG A 143 1.73 5.81 24.28
CA ARG A 143 2.76 6.84 24.44
C ARG A 143 2.55 8.00 23.46
N ILE A 144 3.13 9.15 23.76
CA ILE A 144 3.45 10.19 22.77
C ILE A 144 4.96 10.42 22.72
N TYR A 145 5.46 10.97 21.62
CA TYR A 145 6.86 11.40 21.52
C TYR A 145 6.90 12.92 21.41
N ILE A 146 7.59 13.59 22.33
CA ILE A 146 7.85 15.03 22.25
C ILE A 146 9.07 15.23 21.37
N LEU A 147 8.89 15.97 20.28
CA LEU A 147 9.89 16.21 19.24
C LEU A 147 10.83 17.36 19.62
N PRO A 148 12.07 17.37 19.08
CA PRO A 148 12.94 18.54 19.13
C PRO A 148 12.32 19.75 18.38
N PRO A 149 12.90 20.95 18.52
CA PRO A 149 12.47 22.13 17.78
C PRO A 149 12.55 21.90 16.26
N SER A 150 11.67 22.54 15.51
CA SER A 150 11.72 22.49 14.03
C SER A 150 12.98 23.14 13.46
N ASP A 151 13.51 24.17 14.14
CA ASP A 151 14.82 24.72 13.85
C ASP A 151 15.91 23.86 14.51
N THR A 152 16.63 23.10 13.69
CA THR A 152 17.67 22.16 14.13
C THR A 152 18.93 22.86 14.67
N SER A 153 19.06 24.18 14.50
CA SER A 153 20.16 24.96 15.11
C SER A 153 19.91 25.24 16.60
N VAL A 154 18.67 25.09 17.07
CA VAL A 154 18.28 25.36 18.46
C VAL A 154 18.31 24.08 19.29
N GLN A 155 19.14 24.08 20.33
CA GLN A 155 19.14 23.02 21.33
C GLN A 155 18.17 23.32 22.47
N LEU A 156 17.40 22.31 22.89
CA LEU A 156 16.52 22.42 24.04
C LEU A 156 17.32 22.45 25.34
N THR A 157 16.98 23.38 26.23
CA THR A 157 17.48 23.39 27.60
C THR A 157 16.28 23.45 28.55
N PRO A 158 16.03 22.41 29.37
CA PRO A 158 16.61 21.07 29.31
C PRO A 158 16.08 20.28 28.10
N ASN A 159 16.76 19.19 27.71
CA ASN A 159 16.31 18.34 26.62
C ASN A 159 15.13 17.46 27.04
N VAL A 160 13.92 18.00 26.87
CA VAL A 160 12.65 17.37 27.26
C VAL A 160 12.04 16.46 26.18
N THR A 161 12.80 16.13 25.13
CA THR A 161 12.34 15.23 24.06
C THR A 161 12.26 13.77 24.50
N GLY A 162 11.53 12.96 23.74
CA GLY A 162 11.41 11.52 23.98
C GLY A 162 9.98 11.08 24.31
N TYR A 163 9.85 9.84 24.78
CA TYR A 163 8.56 9.23 25.08
C TYR A 163 7.95 9.74 26.39
N TYR A 164 6.65 9.95 26.36
CA TYR A 164 5.81 10.23 27.52
C TYR A 164 4.64 9.25 27.57
N ILE A 165 4.35 8.70 28.74
CA ILE A 165 3.27 7.73 28.99
C ILE A 165 2.05 8.47 29.57
N PRO A 166 0.82 8.16 29.13
CA PRO A 166 -0.40 8.73 29.68
C PRO A 166 -0.61 8.31 31.13
N ARG A 167 -1.05 9.25 31.97
CA ARG A 167 -1.43 9.04 33.37
C ARG A 167 -2.94 8.82 33.41
N LYS A 168 -3.36 7.56 33.28
CA LYS A 168 -4.76 7.14 33.06
C LYS A 168 -5.78 7.68 34.07
N GLU A 169 -5.34 8.04 35.28
CA GLU A 169 -6.22 8.53 36.37
C GLU A 169 -6.07 10.03 36.66
N VAL A 170 -5.21 10.75 35.91
CA VAL A 170 -4.96 12.17 36.15
C VAL A 170 -5.35 12.97 34.92
N LEU A 171 -6.50 13.62 35.02
CA LEU A 171 -7.05 14.52 34.02
C LEU A 171 -6.86 15.97 34.47
N CYS A 172 -6.50 16.83 33.52
CA CYS A 172 -6.37 18.26 33.74
C CYS A 172 -6.97 19.00 32.56
N GLY A 173 -7.85 19.98 32.83
CA GLY A 173 -8.63 20.63 31.78
C GLY A 173 -9.44 19.65 30.91
N ASN A 174 -9.91 18.54 31.51
CA ASN A 174 -10.54 17.39 30.83
C ASN A 174 -9.67 16.67 29.78
N GLU A 175 -8.35 16.83 29.82
CA GLU A 175 -7.42 16.10 28.97
C GLU A 175 -6.56 15.14 29.79
N THR A 176 -6.16 14.03 29.17
CA THR A 176 -5.14 13.13 29.71
C THR A 176 -3.82 13.87 29.88
N THR A 177 -3.16 13.62 31.02
CA THR A 177 -1.80 14.11 31.27
C THR A 177 -0.76 13.05 30.96
N PHE A 178 0.46 13.45 30.61
CA PHE A 178 1.54 12.53 30.26
C PHE A 178 2.77 12.77 31.13
N LYS A 179 3.55 11.73 31.41
CA LYS A 179 4.81 11.77 32.16
C LYS A 179 5.95 11.25 31.30
N SER A 180 7.10 11.92 31.32
CA SER A 180 8.31 11.47 30.62
C SER A 180 8.73 10.08 31.10
N GLU A 181 9.13 9.20 30.18
CA GLU A 181 9.65 7.88 30.54
C GLU A 181 11.01 7.95 31.22
N LYS A 182 11.84 8.88 30.76
CA LYS A 182 13.18 9.12 31.30
C LYS A 182 13.20 10.42 32.09
N SER A 183 14.01 10.47 33.13
CA SER A 183 14.31 11.71 33.81
C SER A 183 15.32 12.53 33.01
N VAL A 184 15.20 13.85 33.07
CA VAL A 184 16.13 14.82 32.50
C VAL A 184 16.69 15.62 33.66
N ASP A 185 18.01 15.58 33.83
CA ASP A 185 18.72 16.17 34.98
C ASP A 185 18.13 15.75 36.34
N GLY A 186 17.75 14.46 36.46
CA GLY A 186 17.17 13.89 37.68
C GLY A 186 15.69 14.22 37.91
N LYS A 187 15.03 14.97 37.03
CA LYS A 187 13.62 15.35 37.14
C LYS A 187 12.77 14.70 36.04
N TYR A 188 11.54 14.33 36.38
CA TYR A 188 10.54 13.92 35.38
C TYR A 188 9.74 15.14 34.92
N TYR A 189 9.38 15.15 33.64
CA TYR A 189 8.55 16.19 33.04
C TYR A 189 7.14 15.65 32.79
N TYR A 190 6.16 16.54 32.89
CA TYR A 190 4.75 16.25 32.71
C TYR A 190 4.17 17.21 31.69
N LEU A 191 3.41 16.65 30.75
CA LEU A 191 2.58 17.40 29.80
C LEU A 191 1.13 17.37 30.26
N TYR A 192 0.51 18.53 30.41
CA TYR A 192 -0.88 18.65 30.81
C TYR A 192 -1.52 19.92 30.25
N LYS A 193 -2.85 19.93 30.14
CA LYS A 193 -3.63 21.13 29.86
C LYS A 193 -4.24 21.64 31.15
N ASN A 194 -4.05 22.92 31.47
CA ASN A 194 -4.72 23.52 32.62
C ASN A 194 -6.10 24.08 32.24
N ASP A 195 -6.91 24.45 33.24
CA ASP A 195 -8.28 24.96 33.05
C ASP A 195 -8.35 26.28 32.26
N SER A 196 -7.21 26.98 32.12
CA SER A 196 -7.08 28.19 31.30
C SER A 196 -6.72 27.90 29.83
N ASN A 197 -6.79 26.64 29.40
CA ASN A 197 -6.43 26.14 28.06
C ASN A 197 -4.96 26.33 27.69
N TYR A 198 -4.06 26.30 28.67
CA TYR A 198 -2.63 26.23 28.39
C TYR A 198 -2.14 24.78 28.42
N TRP A 199 -1.55 24.35 27.31
CA TRP A 199 -0.70 23.16 27.30
C TRP A 199 0.64 23.51 27.91
N THR A 200 1.02 22.78 28.95
CA THR A 200 2.20 23.05 29.76
C THR A 200 3.07 21.81 29.88
N LEU A 201 4.37 21.98 29.64
CA LEU A 201 5.39 20.97 29.89
C LEU A 201 6.28 21.46 31.03
N SER A 202 6.27 20.77 32.16
CA SER A 202 7.00 21.20 33.37
C SER A 202 7.29 20.03 34.30
N THR A 203 7.98 20.27 35.41
CA THR A 203 8.23 19.29 36.47
C THR A 203 7.04 19.09 37.42
N ARG A 204 5.99 19.93 37.32
CA ARG A 204 4.77 19.84 38.14
C ARG A 204 3.90 18.68 37.68
N SER A 205 3.48 17.84 38.62
CA SER A 205 2.61 16.68 38.37
C SER A 205 1.15 16.92 38.73
N ASP A 206 0.84 18.09 39.29
CA ASP A 206 -0.46 18.48 39.85
C ASP A 206 -1.25 19.44 38.95
N CYS A 207 -0.75 19.71 37.75
CA CYS A 207 -1.36 20.57 36.73
C CYS A 207 -1.53 22.05 37.11
N GLY A 208 -0.89 22.47 38.19
CA GLY A 208 -0.83 23.89 38.56
C GLY A 208 0.01 24.69 37.57
N VAL A 209 -0.19 26.01 37.56
CA VAL A 209 0.64 26.93 36.77
C VAL A 209 2.07 26.93 37.33
N PRO A 210 3.10 26.56 36.53
CA PRO A 210 4.48 26.57 36.99
C PRO A 210 4.98 27.98 37.29
N THR A 211 5.94 28.04 38.20
CA THR A 211 6.68 29.24 38.62
C THR A 211 8.18 29.03 38.40
N GLN A 212 8.98 30.09 38.50
CA GLN A 212 10.44 29.97 38.36
C GLN A 212 11.07 28.99 39.36
N SER A 213 10.48 28.82 40.56
CA SER A 213 10.95 27.85 41.56
C SER A 213 10.73 26.39 41.15
N ASP A 214 9.83 26.11 40.22
CA ASP A 214 9.58 24.76 39.70
C ASP A 214 10.65 24.32 38.68
N GLY A 215 11.42 25.27 38.15
CA GLY A 215 12.46 25.08 37.14
C GLY A 215 11.98 25.43 35.73
N ALA A 216 12.61 24.84 34.71
CA ALA A 216 12.26 25.08 33.32
C ALA A 216 10.85 24.58 32.98
N TYR A 217 10.05 25.42 32.33
CA TYR A 217 8.75 25.04 31.82
C TYR A 217 8.44 25.72 30.48
N PHE A 218 7.56 25.07 29.73
CA PHE A 218 7.10 25.51 28.42
C PHE A 218 5.58 25.61 28.47
N THR A 219 5.00 26.64 27.87
CA THR A 219 3.55 26.82 27.86
C THR A 219 3.03 27.43 26.56
N VAL A 220 1.82 27.06 26.15
CA VAL A 220 1.14 27.66 25.00
C VAL A 220 -0.38 27.58 25.17
N LYS A 221 -1.08 28.68 24.90
CA LYS A 221 -2.55 28.74 24.98
C LYS A 221 -3.16 28.24 23.68
N ARG A 222 -3.83 27.08 23.71
CA ARG A 222 -4.58 26.53 22.56
C ARG A 222 -5.45 25.35 22.97
N SER A 223 -6.44 25.03 22.14
CA SER A 223 -7.34 23.90 22.38
C SER A 223 -6.66 22.55 22.09
N ALA A 224 -5.95 22.45 20.97
CA ALA A 224 -5.34 21.20 20.49
C ALA A 224 -3.94 20.96 21.11
N ILE A 225 -3.57 19.70 21.30
CA ILE A 225 -2.26 19.32 21.86
C ILE A 225 -1.10 19.60 20.90
N ALA A 226 -1.31 19.53 19.58
CA ALA A 226 -0.23 19.55 18.59
C ALA A 226 0.35 20.94 18.28
N GLY A 227 1.64 20.97 17.94
CA GLY A 227 2.43 22.17 17.60
C GLY A 227 3.48 22.50 18.67
N GLU A 228 4.23 23.59 18.46
CA GLU A 228 5.25 24.07 19.40
C GLU A 228 4.66 24.41 20.78
N VAL A 229 5.41 24.12 21.84
CA VAL A 229 5.16 24.60 23.21
C VAL A 229 6.25 25.60 23.55
N ILE A 230 5.89 26.81 23.96
CA ILE A 230 6.82 27.93 23.99
C ILE A 230 7.62 27.94 25.30
N ALA A 231 8.95 28.00 25.22
CA ALA A 231 9.79 28.20 26.39
C ALA A 231 9.45 29.53 27.08
N VAL A 232 9.25 29.50 28.41
CA VAL A 232 8.91 30.71 29.15
C VAL A 232 10.18 31.46 29.52
N GLN A 233 10.18 32.77 29.26
CA GLN A 233 11.30 33.64 29.60
C GLN A 233 11.57 33.56 31.12
N GLU A 234 12.86 33.54 31.50
CA GLU A 234 13.31 33.46 32.90
C GLU A 234 12.99 32.15 33.64
N SER A 235 12.29 31.18 33.03
CA SER A 235 12.10 29.86 33.66
C SER A 235 13.36 28.97 33.59
N GLY A 236 14.37 29.37 32.81
CA GLY A 236 15.50 28.52 32.44
C GLY A 236 15.24 27.59 31.25
N ALA A 237 14.05 27.65 30.64
CA ALA A 237 13.73 26.92 29.42
C ALA A 237 14.32 27.61 28.18
N LYS A 238 14.83 26.86 27.21
CA LYS A 238 15.27 27.35 25.89
C LYS A 238 14.83 26.42 24.77
N GLY A 239 14.46 27.01 23.63
CA GLY A 239 13.94 26.33 22.45
C GLY A 239 12.49 25.84 22.63
N ASN A 240 11.77 25.59 21.54
CA ASN A 240 10.38 25.17 21.60
C ASN A 240 10.26 23.68 21.23
N PRO A 241 9.95 22.77 22.16
CA PRO A 241 9.65 21.39 21.81
C PRO A 241 8.34 21.33 21.00
N VAL A 242 8.21 20.33 20.13
CA VAL A 242 7.03 20.18 19.26
C VAL A 242 6.21 18.97 19.72
N LEU A 243 4.92 19.20 19.95
CA LEU A 243 3.94 18.15 20.22
C LEU A 243 3.33 17.67 18.90
N GLN A 244 3.19 16.37 18.75
CA GLN A 244 2.44 15.79 17.63
C GLN A 244 0.95 15.74 17.96
N GLN A 245 0.12 15.53 16.93
CA GLN A 245 -1.24 15.06 17.16
C GLN A 245 -1.17 13.73 17.94
N PRO A 246 -2.15 13.41 18.80
CA PRO A 246 -2.18 12.09 19.38
C PRO A 246 -2.29 11.07 18.24
N ASN A 247 -1.35 10.13 18.19
CA ASN A 247 -1.11 9.26 17.04
C ASN A 247 -2.11 8.09 17.00
N TYR A 248 -3.41 8.39 17.15
CA TYR A 248 -4.49 7.41 17.14
C TYR A 248 -4.42 6.53 15.90
N ILE A 249 -4.91 5.30 16.03
CA ILE A 249 -5.15 4.48 14.85
C ILE A 249 -6.26 5.16 14.05
N TYR A 250 -5.97 5.51 12.81
CA TYR A 250 -6.91 6.18 11.93
C TYR A 250 -6.95 5.50 10.56
N ARG A 251 -8.15 5.03 10.19
CA ARG A 251 -8.41 4.30 8.93
C ARG A 251 -7.41 3.17 8.66
N GLY A 252 -7.03 2.43 9.69
CA GLY A 252 -6.10 1.32 9.61
C GLY A 252 -4.63 1.74 9.48
N ASN A 253 -4.24 2.89 10.02
CA ASN A 253 -2.85 3.34 10.03
C ASN A 253 -2.42 3.73 11.44
N MET A 254 -1.19 3.37 11.77
CA MET A 254 -0.41 3.98 12.85
C MET A 254 0.54 5.02 12.27
N TRP A 255 1.31 5.71 13.12
CA TRP A 255 2.10 6.87 12.73
C TRP A 255 3.54 6.77 13.21
N THR A 256 4.49 7.22 12.39
CA THR A 256 5.89 7.37 12.82
C THR A 256 5.96 8.39 13.95
N ALA A 257 6.49 8.00 15.11
CA ALA A 257 6.57 8.90 16.25
C ALA A 257 7.67 9.95 16.03
N PHE A 258 8.86 9.51 15.64
CA PHE A 258 9.97 10.42 15.34
C PHE A 258 10.88 9.83 14.28
N ALA A 259 11.30 10.65 13.32
CA ALA A 259 12.36 10.34 12.38
C ALA A 259 13.46 11.38 12.58
N SER A 260 14.56 11.00 13.24
CA SER A 260 15.64 11.91 13.62
C SER A 260 16.44 12.42 12.44
N GLU A 261 16.53 11.61 11.39
CA GLU A 261 17.27 11.93 10.17
C GLU A 261 16.35 11.74 8.97
N LYS A 262 16.09 12.83 8.23
CA LYS A 262 15.26 12.78 7.02
C LYS A 262 15.78 11.72 6.05
N MET A 263 17.09 11.64 5.84
CA MET A 263 17.71 10.67 4.93
C MET A 263 18.07 9.34 5.61
N GLY A 264 17.70 9.16 6.87
CA GLY A 264 17.98 7.97 7.64
C GLY A 264 17.05 6.80 7.28
N LYS A 265 17.32 5.66 7.91
CA LYS A 265 16.53 4.43 7.79
C LYS A 265 15.87 4.02 9.12
N THR A 266 15.91 4.88 10.12
CA THR A 266 15.41 4.53 11.46
C THR A 266 14.36 5.54 11.89
N PHE A 267 13.21 5.03 12.33
CA PHE A 267 12.16 5.84 12.95
C PHE A 267 11.70 5.21 14.25
N TYR A 268 11.16 6.04 15.13
CA TYR A 268 10.58 5.70 16.42
C TYR A 268 9.08 5.43 16.27
N TYR A 269 8.50 4.56 17.08
CA TYR A 269 7.06 4.24 17.07
C TYR A 269 6.43 4.32 18.45
N ALA A 270 5.15 4.72 18.51
CA ALA A 270 4.41 4.89 19.76
C ALA A 270 3.46 3.74 20.10
N ASN A 271 3.09 2.89 19.13
CA ASN A 271 2.09 1.84 19.33
C ASN A 271 2.73 0.56 19.88
N ASP A 272 2.35 0.15 21.08
CA ASP A 272 2.92 -1.00 21.81
C ASP A 272 2.69 -2.34 21.12
N LYS A 273 1.69 -2.44 20.25
CA LYS A 273 1.45 -3.65 19.47
C LYS A 273 2.69 -4.04 18.65
N LEU A 274 3.52 -3.07 18.23
CA LEU A 274 4.75 -3.36 17.50
C LEU A 274 5.74 -4.23 18.28
N ASP A 275 5.73 -4.16 19.61
CA ASP A 275 6.63 -4.94 20.46
C ASP A 275 6.40 -6.45 20.29
N GLU A 276 5.18 -6.88 19.95
CA GLU A 276 4.82 -8.29 19.72
C GLU A 276 5.48 -8.88 18.47
N TYR A 277 5.81 -8.05 17.49
CA TYR A 277 6.41 -8.49 16.22
C TYR A 277 7.94 -8.39 16.21
N ALA A 278 8.56 -7.89 17.28
CA ALA A 278 10.02 -7.89 17.46
C ALA A 278 10.64 -9.31 17.49
N LYS A 279 9.81 -10.35 17.58
CA LYS A 279 10.20 -11.77 17.43
C LYS A 279 10.60 -12.16 16.01
N TYR A 280 10.26 -11.34 15.01
CA TYR A 280 10.60 -11.55 13.62
C TYR A 280 11.89 -10.80 13.25
N ASP A 281 12.74 -11.41 12.43
CA ASP A 281 13.94 -10.74 11.89
C ASP A 281 13.58 -9.44 11.16
N SER A 282 12.48 -9.47 10.42
CA SER A 282 11.84 -8.28 9.84
C SER A 282 10.37 -8.52 9.58
N VAL A 283 9.59 -7.43 9.55
CA VAL A 283 8.19 -7.43 9.13
C VAL A 283 8.01 -6.54 7.90
N TRP A 284 7.01 -6.86 7.09
CA TRP A 284 6.62 -6.01 5.98
C TRP A 284 5.74 -4.86 6.47
N MET A 285 6.06 -3.67 6.00
CA MET A 285 5.38 -2.42 6.31
C MET A 285 5.02 -1.71 5.01
N ARG A 286 3.86 -1.07 4.96
CA ARG A 286 3.49 -0.18 3.85
C ARG A 286 2.93 1.10 4.44
N GLY A 287 3.30 2.21 3.82
CA GLY A 287 2.90 3.51 4.32
C GLY A 287 3.41 4.61 3.43
N TYR A 288 3.10 5.83 3.86
CA TYR A 288 3.69 7.04 3.34
C TYR A 288 4.85 7.37 4.26
N TRP A 289 6.02 7.65 3.68
CA TRP A 289 7.24 7.82 4.47
C TRP A 289 7.68 9.28 4.55
N LEU A 290 7.46 10.04 3.48
CA LEU A 290 7.86 11.44 3.38
C LEU A 290 6.70 12.37 3.01
N ILE A 291 5.93 11.98 1.98
CA ILE A 291 4.82 12.75 1.41
C ILE A 291 3.63 11.84 1.12
N PHE A 292 2.42 12.39 1.17
CA PHE A 292 1.16 11.64 1.00
C PHE A 292 0.86 11.21 -0.46
N SER A 293 1.70 11.59 -1.42
CA SER A 293 1.59 11.14 -2.81
C SER A 293 2.48 9.96 -3.16
N GLN A 294 3.22 9.42 -2.19
CA GLN A 294 4.16 8.31 -2.38
C GLN A 294 4.01 7.27 -1.28
N ASP A 295 3.23 6.22 -1.55
CA ASP A 295 3.20 5.04 -0.70
C ASP A 295 4.23 4.00 -1.17
N GLN A 296 4.91 3.36 -0.22
CA GLN A 296 5.91 2.33 -0.52
C GLN A 296 5.86 1.22 0.52
N ALA A 297 6.08 -0.02 0.08
CA ALA A 297 6.32 -1.16 0.96
C ALA A 297 7.81 -1.30 1.31
N VAL A 298 8.11 -1.79 2.50
CA VAL A 298 9.49 -1.98 2.99
C VAL A 298 9.55 -3.03 4.09
N LYS A 299 10.71 -3.67 4.29
CA LYS A 299 10.94 -4.49 5.49
C LYS A 299 11.55 -3.66 6.61
N GLY A 300 11.03 -3.84 7.82
CA GLY A 300 11.54 -3.20 9.03
C GLY A 300 11.93 -4.21 10.10
N ASN A 301 13.10 -4.04 10.71
CA ASN A 301 13.48 -4.72 11.94
C ASN A 301 13.04 -3.88 13.14
N ILE A 302 12.36 -4.50 14.11
CA ILE A 302 11.81 -3.82 15.29
C ILE A 302 12.73 -4.03 16.48
N ASP A 303 13.21 -2.94 17.07
CA ASP A 303 13.86 -2.91 18.38
C ASP A 303 12.84 -2.40 19.41
N LYS A 304 12.33 -3.31 20.25
CA LYS A 304 11.36 -2.98 21.31
C LYS A 304 11.96 -2.26 22.52
N ASN A 305 13.27 -2.38 22.73
CA ASN A 305 13.94 -1.72 23.86
C ASN A 305 14.13 -0.23 23.57
N ASN A 306 14.50 0.10 22.33
CA ASN A 306 14.65 1.47 21.86
C ASN A 306 13.37 2.06 21.23
N ARG A 307 12.38 1.20 20.96
CA ARG A 307 11.12 1.54 20.27
C ARG A 307 11.38 2.18 18.92
N THR A 308 12.25 1.52 18.15
CA THR A 308 12.65 1.94 16.81
C THR A 308 12.41 0.84 15.80
N VAL A 309 12.15 1.24 14.57
CA VAL A 309 12.19 0.38 13.40
C VAL A 309 13.35 0.83 12.53
N THR A 310 14.18 -0.11 12.09
CA THR A 310 15.17 0.13 11.04
C THR A 310 14.74 -0.55 9.75
N ILE A 311 14.53 0.24 8.70
CA ILE A 311 14.10 -0.25 7.38
C ILE A 311 15.29 -0.65 6.51
N ASP A 312 15.09 -1.60 5.60
CA ASP A 312 16.18 -2.20 4.81
C ASP A 312 16.70 -1.31 3.66
N ARG A 313 15.88 -0.37 3.17
CA ARG A 313 16.21 0.54 2.06
C ARG A 313 15.86 1.99 2.34
N ASN A 314 16.42 2.91 1.57
CA ASN A 314 16.03 4.32 1.62
C ASN A 314 14.65 4.51 1.00
N MET A 315 13.83 5.40 1.56
CA MET A 315 12.49 5.72 1.06
C MET A 315 12.50 6.91 0.10
N GLY A 316 11.47 6.96 -0.73
CA GLY A 316 11.26 7.98 -1.75
C GLY A 316 11.71 7.57 -3.15
N ASP A 317 11.77 8.54 -4.05
CA ASP A 317 12.18 8.40 -5.45
C ASP A 317 13.39 9.30 -5.78
N ALA A 318 13.64 9.62 -7.05
CA ALA A 318 14.78 10.46 -7.42
C ALA A 318 14.68 11.90 -6.88
N ASN A 319 13.47 12.44 -6.72
CA ASN A 319 13.19 13.85 -6.41
C ASN A 319 12.90 14.05 -4.93
N ASP A 320 12.15 13.13 -4.32
CA ASP A 320 11.65 13.24 -2.95
C ASP A 320 12.12 12.03 -2.15
N LYS A 321 13.10 12.23 -1.26
CA LYS A 321 13.74 11.15 -0.48
C LYS A 321 13.64 11.38 1.01
N GLY A 322 13.40 10.29 1.74
CA GLY A 322 13.53 10.26 3.18
C GLY A 322 12.33 9.74 3.95
N ILE A 323 12.38 9.95 5.25
CA ILE A 323 11.36 9.62 6.24
C ILE A 323 11.05 10.86 7.08
N ASN A 324 9.78 11.06 7.42
CA ASN A 324 9.30 12.14 8.27
C ASN A 324 8.60 11.58 9.51
N SER A 325 8.56 12.40 10.56
CA SER A 325 7.74 12.14 11.75
C SER A 325 6.27 12.40 11.44
N GLY A 326 5.36 11.68 12.08
CA GLY A 326 3.91 11.85 11.90
C GLY A 326 3.40 11.34 10.56
N MET A 327 4.05 10.31 9.99
CA MET A 327 3.68 9.73 8.71
C MET A 327 2.97 8.38 8.89
N PRO A 328 1.89 8.10 8.15
CA PRO A 328 1.06 6.92 8.38
C PRO A 328 1.64 5.66 7.74
N PHE A 329 1.60 4.56 8.48
CA PHE A 329 2.00 3.24 8.01
C PHE A 329 1.20 2.12 8.70
N TYR A 330 1.33 0.91 8.19
CA TYR A 330 0.81 -0.31 8.80
C TYR A 330 1.77 -1.48 8.51
N ILE A 331 1.65 -2.55 9.28
CA ILE A 331 2.37 -3.80 9.04
C ILE A 331 1.43 -4.80 8.39
N TYR A 332 1.95 -5.71 7.56
CA TYR A 332 1.10 -6.64 6.81
C TYR A 332 1.77 -7.98 6.52
N ASN A 333 0.95 -8.94 6.08
CA ASN A 333 1.27 -10.34 5.85
C ASN A 333 1.75 -11.05 7.13
N LEU A 334 0.95 -10.94 8.19
CA LEU A 334 1.15 -11.63 9.45
C LEU A 334 -0.08 -12.50 9.75
N ILE A 335 0.15 -13.76 10.11
CA ILE A 335 -0.95 -14.69 10.44
C ILE A 335 -1.70 -14.28 11.72
N GLU A 336 -1.00 -13.58 12.63
CA GLU A 336 -1.58 -13.03 13.86
C GLU A 336 -2.69 -12.01 13.57
N GLU A 337 -2.60 -11.34 12.41
CA GLU A 337 -3.50 -10.28 11.96
C GLU A 337 -4.49 -10.77 10.89
N LEU A 338 -4.59 -12.09 10.67
CA LEU A 338 -5.65 -12.67 9.85
C LEU A 338 -6.89 -12.87 10.73
N ASP A 339 -7.73 -11.85 10.82
CA ASP A 339 -8.78 -11.79 11.83
C ASP A 339 -10.13 -11.20 11.38
N GLU A 340 -10.23 -10.69 10.15
CA GLU A 340 -11.47 -10.22 9.53
C GLU A 340 -11.80 -10.93 8.22
N GLU A 341 -13.10 -11.05 7.91
CA GLU A 341 -13.56 -11.55 6.61
C GLU A 341 -13.03 -10.66 5.48
N GLY A 342 -12.58 -11.28 4.38
CA GLY A 342 -11.97 -10.54 3.27
C GLY A 342 -10.46 -10.42 3.36
N GLU A 343 -9.85 -10.98 4.41
CA GLU A 343 -8.39 -10.99 4.57
C GLU A 343 -7.73 -12.31 4.17
N TYR A 344 -6.45 -12.23 3.82
CA TYR A 344 -5.61 -13.39 3.56
C TYR A 344 -4.15 -13.18 4.01
N TYR A 345 -3.48 -14.28 4.33
CA TYR A 345 -2.05 -14.37 4.61
C TYR A 345 -1.45 -15.41 3.67
N ILE A 346 -0.29 -15.12 3.08
CA ILE A 346 0.47 -16.09 2.28
C ILE A 346 1.75 -16.42 3.03
N ASP A 347 1.93 -17.71 3.32
CA ASP A 347 3.21 -18.27 3.68
C ASP A 347 3.97 -18.59 2.38
N TYR A 348 4.92 -17.73 2.01
CA TYR A 348 5.71 -17.90 0.80
C TYR A 348 6.75 -19.02 0.92
N THR A 349 7.09 -19.43 2.14
CA THR A 349 8.06 -20.52 2.39
C THR A 349 7.38 -21.87 2.22
N GLU A 350 6.23 -22.07 2.89
CA GLU A 350 5.42 -23.29 2.77
C GLU A 350 4.52 -23.28 1.54
N LYS A 351 4.42 -22.15 0.81
CA LYS A 351 3.53 -21.94 -0.34
C LYS A 351 2.07 -22.24 0.00
N LYS A 352 1.59 -21.71 1.12
CA LYS A 352 0.21 -21.88 1.59
C LYS A 352 -0.53 -20.55 1.63
N LEU A 353 -1.78 -20.56 1.19
CA LEU A 353 -2.73 -19.47 1.36
C LEU A 353 -3.62 -19.76 2.56
N TYR A 354 -3.60 -18.85 3.54
CA TYR A 354 -4.53 -18.80 4.66
C TYR A 354 -5.51 -17.67 4.40
N ILE A 355 -6.81 -17.93 4.43
CA ILE A 355 -7.81 -16.96 3.99
C ILE A 355 -9.05 -16.99 4.88
N TYR A 356 -9.57 -15.81 5.19
CA TYR A 356 -10.81 -15.64 5.94
C TYR A 356 -11.96 -15.46 4.95
N LEU A 357 -12.57 -16.58 4.57
CA LEU A 357 -13.65 -16.59 3.57
C LEU A 357 -15.02 -16.28 4.19
N PRO A 358 -15.93 -15.65 3.43
CA PRO A 358 -17.35 -15.61 3.78
C PRO A 358 -17.96 -17.02 3.75
N THR A 359 -19.19 -17.13 4.25
CA THR A 359 -19.90 -18.42 4.34
C THR A 359 -20.15 -19.05 2.98
N THR A 360 -20.39 -18.24 1.95
CA THR A 360 -20.65 -18.67 0.57
C THR A 360 -19.62 -18.03 -0.36
N VAL A 361 -19.00 -18.84 -1.21
CA VAL A 361 -17.98 -18.43 -2.17
C VAL A 361 -18.22 -19.20 -3.48
N ASP A 362 -18.16 -18.52 -4.62
CA ASP A 362 -18.34 -19.14 -5.95
C ASP A 362 -17.03 -19.27 -6.72
N LYS A 363 -16.10 -18.32 -6.55
CA LYS A 363 -14.80 -18.34 -7.22
C LYS A 363 -13.71 -17.68 -6.38
N VAL A 364 -12.53 -18.30 -6.42
CA VAL A 364 -11.29 -17.74 -5.87
C VAL A 364 -10.25 -17.70 -6.99
N TRP A 365 -9.56 -16.57 -7.13
CA TRP A 365 -8.50 -16.34 -8.11
C TRP A 365 -7.26 -15.80 -7.43
N ILE A 366 -6.10 -16.18 -7.97
CA ILE A 366 -4.82 -15.59 -7.62
C ILE A 366 -4.19 -14.98 -8.87
N SER A 367 -3.76 -13.71 -8.79
CA SER A 367 -3.02 -13.08 -9.89
C SER A 367 -1.63 -13.69 -10.02
N GLN A 368 -1.20 -14.00 -11.25
CA GLN A 368 0.07 -14.69 -11.51
C GLN A 368 0.93 -13.94 -12.53
N SER A 369 0.33 -13.47 -13.61
CA SER A 369 1.06 -12.94 -14.74
C SER A 369 1.78 -11.63 -14.41
N THR A 370 3.09 -11.66 -14.60
CA THR A 370 3.98 -10.48 -14.58
C THR A 370 4.25 -9.96 -16.00
N SER A 371 3.71 -10.62 -17.02
CA SER A 371 3.74 -10.19 -18.41
C SER A 371 2.47 -9.41 -18.77
N LEU A 372 2.58 -8.59 -19.81
CA LEU A 372 1.43 -7.97 -20.47
C LEU A 372 0.50 -9.05 -21.04
N LEU A 373 -0.82 -8.84 -21.02
CA LEU A 373 -1.75 -9.74 -21.72
C LEU A 373 -1.68 -9.50 -23.24
N ILE A 374 -1.63 -8.24 -23.65
CA ILE A 374 -1.47 -7.83 -25.06
C ILE A 374 -0.31 -6.84 -25.17
N ASN A 375 0.60 -7.11 -26.10
CA ASN A 375 1.72 -6.24 -26.41
C ASN A 375 1.71 -5.91 -27.91
N VAL A 376 1.54 -4.64 -28.24
CA VAL A 376 1.46 -4.12 -29.60
C VAL A 376 2.65 -3.20 -29.82
N ASN A 377 3.51 -3.52 -30.78
CA ASN A 377 4.67 -2.71 -31.11
C ASN A 377 4.75 -2.50 -32.62
N THR A 378 4.72 -1.25 -33.07
CA THR A 378 4.81 -0.89 -34.49
C THR A 378 3.73 -1.54 -35.37
N PHE A 379 2.53 -1.77 -34.83
CA PHE A 379 1.43 -2.40 -35.55
C PHE A 379 0.23 -1.45 -35.68
N ASN A 380 -0.30 -1.32 -36.88
CA ASN A 380 -1.35 -0.35 -37.19
C ASN A 380 -2.66 -1.05 -37.58
N GLY A 381 -3.80 -0.43 -37.25
CA GLY A 381 -5.11 -0.96 -37.64
C GLY A 381 -5.60 -2.11 -36.76
N LEU A 382 -5.36 -2.04 -35.45
CA LEU A 382 -5.84 -3.04 -34.49
C LEU A 382 -7.15 -2.58 -33.84
N THR A 383 -8.18 -3.41 -33.91
CA THR A 383 -9.41 -3.25 -33.13
C THR A 383 -9.50 -4.34 -32.08
N ILE A 384 -9.69 -3.98 -30.81
CA ILE A 384 -9.98 -4.90 -29.70
C ILE A 384 -11.35 -4.52 -29.15
N GLN A 385 -12.31 -5.44 -29.18
CA GLN A 385 -13.67 -5.12 -28.74
C GLN A 385 -14.44 -6.27 -28.10
N ASN A 386 -15.27 -5.94 -27.09
CA ASN A 386 -16.13 -6.89 -26.39
C ASN A 386 -15.35 -8.01 -25.67
N ILE A 387 -14.25 -7.68 -25.00
CA ILE A 387 -13.37 -8.61 -24.27
C ILE A 387 -13.17 -8.11 -22.83
N ILE A 388 -13.07 -9.05 -21.88
CA ILE A 388 -12.74 -8.77 -20.47
C ILE A 388 -11.26 -9.08 -20.23
N PHE A 389 -10.54 -8.19 -19.56
CA PHE A 389 -9.15 -8.34 -19.16
C PHE A 389 -9.04 -8.29 -17.62
N GLU A 390 -8.42 -9.31 -17.00
CA GLU A 390 -8.37 -9.41 -15.53
C GLU A 390 -7.16 -10.12 -14.92
N TYR A 391 -6.93 -9.86 -13.63
CA TYR A 391 -6.02 -10.56 -12.72
C TYR A 391 -4.52 -10.52 -13.09
N THR A 392 -4.01 -9.34 -13.47
CA THR A 392 -2.57 -9.15 -13.78
C THR A 392 -1.81 -8.52 -12.62
N ARG A 393 -0.53 -8.84 -12.44
CA ARG A 393 0.37 -8.12 -11.50
C ARG A 393 1.00 -6.87 -12.12
N LYS A 394 1.00 -6.76 -13.45
CA LYS A 394 1.54 -5.64 -14.23
C LYS A 394 0.48 -5.04 -15.16
N ASP A 395 0.89 -4.13 -16.04
CA ASP A 395 0.04 -3.52 -17.07
C ASP A 395 -0.68 -4.60 -17.90
N MET A 396 -1.93 -4.38 -18.30
CA MET A 396 -2.68 -5.36 -19.10
C MET A 396 -2.35 -5.26 -20.59
N ILE A 397 -2.44 -4.05 -21.15
CA ILE A 397 -2.20 -3.79 -22.57
C ILE A 397 -1.14 -2.71 -22.73
N ASN A 398 -0.11 -3.01 -23.50
CA ASN A 398 0.89 -2.04 -23.92
C ASN A 398 0.84 -1.87 -25.45
N ILE A 399 0.77 -0.62 -25.89
CA ILE A 399 0.76 -0.23 -27.30
C ILE A 399 1.81 0.85 -27.51
N ASN A 400 2.78 0.56 -28.37
CA ASN A 400 3.90 1.45 -28.67
C ASN A 400 4.05 1.67 -30.18
N LEU A 401 4.37 2.91 -30.56
CA LEU A 401 4.73 3.30 -31.93
C LEU A 401 3.69 2.87 -32.96
N SER A 402 2.41 2.98 -32.62
CA SER A 402 1.29 2.41 -33.38
C SER A 402 0.25 3.48 -33.72
N ARG A 403 -0.50 3.27 -34.81
CA ARG A 403 -1.61 4.14 -35.22
C ARG A 403 -2.86 3.35 -35.58
N ASP A 404 -3.98 4.05 -35.64
CA ASP A 404 -5.27 3.49 -36.06
C ASP A 404 -5.71 2.33 -35.13
N ILE A 405 -5.53 2.53 -33.83
CA ILE A 405 -5.94 1.57 -32.79
C ILE A 405 -7.33 1.93 -32.29
N LEU A 406 -8.22 0.95 -32.20
CA LEU A 406 -9.54 1.09 -31.62
C LEU A 406 -9.73 0.07 -30.49
N ILE A 407 -9.91 0.54 -29.26
CA ILE A 407 -10.29 -0.32 -28.13
C ILE A 407 -11.69 0.11 -27.68
N LYS A 408 -12.68 -0.78 -27.77
CA LYS A 408 -14.06 -0.44 -27.42
C LYS A 408 -14.89 -1.54 -26.80
N ASN A 409 -15.85 -1.18 -25.95
CA ASN A 409 -16.78 -2.11 -25.31
C ASN A 409 -16.06 -3.23 -24.50
N CYS A 410 -14.86 -2.95 -23.99
CA CYS A 410 -14.09 -3.88 -23.17
C CYS A 410 -14.25 -3.55 -21.67
N ILE A 411 -13.96 -4.55 -20.84
CA ILE A 411 -13.87 -4.38 -19.38
C ILE A 411 -12.44 -4.67 -18.96
N PHE A 412 -11.85 -3.76 -18.19
CA PHE A 412 -10.53 -3.89 -17.59
C PHE A 412 -10.69 -3.84 -16.07
N ARG A 413 -10.26 -4.90 -15.38
CA ARG A 413 -10.41 -5.00 -13.93
C ARG A 413 -9.33 -5.80 -13.25
N HIS A 414 -9.04 -5.55 -11.99
CA HIS A 414 -8.10 -6.37 -11.21
C HIS A 414 -6.68 -6.35 -11.82
N SER A 415 -6.17 -5.15 -12.09
CA SER A 415 -4.78 -4.94 -12.52
C SER A 415 -3.92 -4.47 -11.37
N GLY A 416 -2.69 -4.98 -11.29
CA GLY A 416 -1.67 -4.49 -10.38
C GLY A 416 -1.08 -3.13 -10.79
N LEU A 417 -1.12 -2.78 -12.09
CA LEU A 417 -0.62 -1.50 -12.60
C LEU A 417 -1.65 -0.88 -13.58
N LYS A 418 -1.29 -0.62 -14.85
CA LYS A 418 -2.16 0.09 -15.80
C LYS A 418 -3.14 -0.83 -16.53
N GLY A 419 -4.31 -0.29 -16.88
CA GLY A 419 -5.20 -0.95 -17.85
C GLY A 419 -4.61 -0.90 -19.26
N ILE A 420 -4.45 0.30 -19.81
CA ILE A 420 -3.90 0.52 -21.15
C ILE A 420 -2.80 1.57 -21.11
N TYR A 421 -1.65 1.23 -21.66
CA TYR A 421 -0.65 2.20 -22.08
C TYR A 421 -0.66 2.32 -23.62
N LEU A 422 -0.77 3.54 -24.14
CA LEU A 422 -0.78 3.82 -25.58
C LEU A 422 0.17 4.98 -25.93
N SER A 423 1.18 4.69 -26.75
CA SER A 423 2.07 5.64 -27.41
C SER A 423 1.83 5.56 -28.91
N GLY A 424 1.33 6.63 -29.52
CA GLY A 424 0.89 6.58 -30.92
C GLY A 424 0.02 7.74 -31.38
N ASN A 425 -0.54 7.61 -32.58
CA ASN A 425 -1.40 8.62 -33.21
C ASN A 425 -2.71 8.00 -33.75
N HIS A 426 -3.74 8.82 -34.00
CA HIS A 426 -5.02 8.40 -34.61
C HIS A 426 -5.67 7.18 -33.94
N SER A 427 -5.69 7.14 -32.62
CA SER A 427 -6.21 6.00 -31.86
C SER A 427 -7.37 6.41 -30.96
N THR A 428 -8.35 5.52 -30.77
CA THR A 428 -9.57 5.77 -30.02
C THR A 428 -9.78 4.69 -28.97
N ILE A 429 -10.03 5.13 -27.73
CA ILE A 429 -10.44 4.27 -26.61
C ILE A 429 -11.84 4.76 -26.21
N THR A 430 -12.88 3.97 -26.47
CA THR A 430 -14.28 4.42 -26.30
C THR A 430 -15.18 3.33 -25.72
N ASN A 431 -16.15 3.70 -24.89
CA ASN A 431 -17.13 2.77 -24.30
C ASN A 431 -16.51 1.59 -23.53
N ASN A 432 -15.39 1.82 -22.84
CA ASN A 432 -14.76 0.79 -22.00
C ASN A 432 -15.06 1.05 -20.52
N THR A 433 -15.05 -0.01 -19.71
CA THR A 433 -15.20 0.09 -18.25
C THR A 433 -13.87 -0.27 -17.58
N PHE A 434 -13.39 0.60 -16.68
CA PHE A 434 -12.18 0.38 -15.89
C PHE A 434 -12.53 0.45 -14.40
N TYR A 435 -12.12 -0.53 -13.61
CA TYR A 435 -12.23 -0.51 -12.15
C TYR A 435 -11.18 -1.41 -11.49
N ASP A 436 -10.84 -1.15 -10.24
CA ASP A 436 -9.83 -1.95 -9.51
C ASP A 436 -8.49 -2.07 -10.26
N ILE A 437 -7.96 -0.91 -10.67
CA ILE A 437 -6.69 -0.76 -11.41
C ILE A 437 -5.66 -0.16 -10.45
N GLY A 438 -4.49 -0.79 -10.32
CA GLY A 438 -3.48 -0.43 -9.32
C GLY A 438 -2.69 0.85 -9.64
N ALA A 439 -2.73 1.32 -10.88
CA ALA A 439 -2.14 2.59 -11.30
C ALA A 439 -3.12 3.37 -12.21
N GLU A 440 -2.75 3.70 -13.44
CA GLU A 440 -3.60 4.46 -14.36
C GLU A 440 -4.54 3.54 -15.17
N GLY A 441 -5.83 3.87 -15.24
CA GLY A 441 -6.79 3.17 -16.11
C GLY A 441 -6.34 3.20 -17.57
N VAL A 442 -6.01 4.40 -18.06
CA VAL A 442 -5.46 4.64 -19.40
C VAL A 442 -4.37 5.71 -19.31
N PHE A 443 -3.21 5.42 -19.88
CA PHE A 443 -2.14 6.40 -20.11
C PHE A 443 -1.91 6.53 -21.62
N MET A 444 -2.10 7.75 -22.14
CA MET A 444 -1.87 8.05 -23.56
C MET A 444 -0.78 9.12 -23.70
N ARG A 445 0.11 8.93 -24.67
CA ARG A 445 1.03 9.99 -25.11
C ARG A 445 1.18 9.99 -26.62
N CYS A 446 1.37 11.18 -27.18
CA CYS A 446 1.74 11.32 -28.59
C CYS A 446 3.21 10.94 -28.76
N ASP A 447 3.53 10.26 -29.86
CA ASP A 447 4.93 10.06 -30.23
C ASP A 447 5.50 11.36 -30.81
N LEU A 448 6.62 11.86 -30.27
CA LEU A 448 7.49 12.77 -31.02
C LEU A 448 8.19 11.93 -32.08
N LEU A 449 7.77 12.04 -33.34
CA LEU A 449 8.70 11.77 -34.43
C LEU A 449 9.83 12.79 -34.31
N LEU A 450 11.00 12.36 -33.84
CA LEU A 450 12.24 13.06 -34.17
C LEU A 450 12.38 12.96 -35.70
N LEU A 451 11.88 13.98 -36.38
CA LEU A 451 12.26 14.30 -37.75
C LEU A 451 13.75 14.68 -37.69
N VAL A 452 14.62 13.68 -37.77
CA VAL A 452 16.00 13.91 -38.17
C VAL A 452 15.92 14.17 -39.67
N SER A 453 15.94 15.46 -40.03
CA SER A 453 15.96 15.98 -41.40
C SER A 453 17.22 15.56 -42.15
#